data_AF-A0A7C5DMV3-F1
#
_entry.id   AF-A0A7C5DMV3-F1
#
_cell.length_a   1.000
_cell.length_b   1.000
_cell.length_c   1.000
_cell.angle_alpha   90.00
_cell.angle_beta   90.00
_cell.angle_gamma   90.00
#
_symmetry.space_group_name_H-M   'P 1'
#
loop_
_entity.id
_entity.type
_entity.pdbx_description
1 polymer ?
#
loop_
_entity_poly.entity_id
_entity_poly.type
_entity_poly.pdbx_seq_one_letter_code
_entity_poly.pdbx_strand_id
1 'polypeptide(L)'
;MIIGIDVGGANTKAATSDGSFLTSIHAPLWRNKAILYDVLYEIEKEIDETEIASAGAVMTGEICGCFETKGEGVSYIKKAVCRVFGDVKFLDNQCIFRNSSDVDRDLLSFASTNWLASARFIADEYKDVIFVDIGSTTTDVIPITNGRIKAGRSDLERLKSGELIYSGVSRTSVSCLLDRIYMKGEECKTSSEHFATTADVYLIIGRIKKEDIGCESLNRYCYPFTGEEEKNRISAMRRLARVLCSDLEEIGEEGVVHIAEQVEEAQVNELITSLERISEKYGLKNVVSVGIGDFIAEESSQALNLNFLSLSSVYGKRLSAVFPAYAVAKLLDD
;
A
#
# COMPACT_ATOMS: atom_id res chain seq x y z
N MET A 1 26.45 -1.73 4.99
CA MET A 1 25.18 -1.30 4.38
C MET A 1 24.05 -1.53 5.36
N ILE A 2 22.99 -0.72 5.35
CA ILE A 2 21.82 -0.93 6.21
C ILE A 2 20.67 -1.48 5.38
N ILE A 3 19.97 -2.49 5.91
CA ILE A 3 18.73 -3.00 5.32
C ILE A 3 17.52 -2.48 6.12
N GLY A 4 16.49 -2.04 5.42
CA GLY A 4 15.18 -1.76 5.99
C GLY A 4 14.18 -2.82 5.53
N ILE A 5 13.30 -3.23 6.44
CA ILE A 5 12.28 -4.27 6.22
C ILE A 5 10.91 -3.71 6.59
N ASP A 6 9.94 -3.80 5.67
CA ASP A 6 8.54 -3.47 5.92
C ASP A 6 7.71 -4.76 5.83
N VAL A 7 7.27 -5.24 7.00
CA VAL A 7 6.42 -6.44 7.11
C VAL A 7 4.96 -6.02 7.04
N GLY A 8 4.40 -6.06 5.83
CA GLY A 8 3.00 -5.81 5.58
C GLY A 8 2.13 -7.05 5.73
N GLY A 9 0.81 -6.86 5.72
CA GLY A 9 -0.13 -7.98 5.79
C GLY A 9 -0.14 -8.86 4.54
N ALA A 10 0.18 -8.28 3.37
CA ALA A 10 0.13 -8.95 2.07
C ALA A 10 1.48 -9.25 1.47
N ASN A 11 2.45 -8.38 1.73
CA ASN A 11 3.76 -8.42 1.11
C ASN A 11 4.76 -8.01 2.19
N THR A 12 5.95 -8.60 2.12
CA THR A 12 7.11 -8.13 2.86
C THR A 12 8.04 -7.46 1.87
N LYS A 13 8.47 -6.25 2.19
CA LYS A 13 9.35 -5.44 1.34
C LYS A 13 10.69 -5.26 2.04
N ALA A 14 11.77 -5.22 1.27
CA ALA A 14 13.09 -4.90 1.78
C ALA A 14 13.85 -4.00 0.81
N ALA A 15 14.67 -3.12 1.37
CA ALA A 15 15.52 -2.21 0.61
C ALA A 15 16.81 -1.90 1.38
N THR A 16 17.91 -1.67 0.66
CA THR A 16 19.16 -1.19 1.25
C THR A 16 19.28 0.33 1.20
N SER A 17 20.08 0.93 2.09
CA SER A 17 20.21 2.39 2.21
C SER A 17 20.83 3.06 0.98
N ASP A 18 21.58 2.31 0.16
CA ASP A 18 22.12 2.73 -1.13
C ASP A 18 21.18 2.45 -2.32
N GLY A 19 20.08 1.73 -2.09
CA GLY A 19 19.12 1.31 -3.12
C GLY A 19 19.60 0.22 -4.07
N SER A 20 20.73 -0.46 -3.77
CA SER A 20 21.27 -1.54 -4.62
C SER A 20 20.41 -2.81 -4.57
N PHE A 21 19.74 -3.06 -3.44
CA PHE A 21 18.78 -4.14 -3.27
C PHE A 21 17.37 -3.59 -3.02
N LEU A 22 16.40 -4.06 -3.79
CA LEU A 22 14.99 -3.68 -3.71
C LEU A 22 14.11 -4.88 -4.04
N THR A 23 13.34 -5.37 -3.07
CA THR A 23 12.44 -6.51 -3.26
C THR A 23 11.09 -6.31 -2.56
N SER A 24 10.06 -6.93 -3.13
CA SER A 24 8.71 -6.99 -2.57
C SER A 24 8.17 -8.39 -2.82
N ILE A 25 8.19 -9.24 -1.80
CA ILE A 25 7.76 -10.63 -1.90
C ILE A 25 6.38 -10.78 -1.30
N HIS A 26 5.53 -11.54 -2.00
CA HIS A 26 4.17 -11.81 -1.56
C HIS A 26 4.16 -12.70 -0.30
N ALA A 27 3.57 -12.19 0.77
CA ALA A 27 3.55 -12.80 2.10
C ALA A 27 2.15 -12.59 2.74
N PRO A 28 1.11 -13.33 2.33
CA PRO A 28 -0.26 -13.16 2.82
C PRO A 28 -0.41 -13.68 4.26
N LEU A 29 0.04 -12.88 5.23
CA LEU A 29 0.04 -13.23 6.65
C LEU A 29 -1.35 -13.64 7.14
N TRP A 30 -2.41 -12.99 6.65
CA TRP A 30 -3.80 -13.31 7.02
C TRP A 30 -4.21 -14.75 6.68
N ARG A 31 -3.52 -15.43 5.75
CA ARG A 31 -3.77 -16.86 5.45
C ARG A 31 -2.91 -17.78 6.28
N ASN A 32 -1.61 -17.49 6.34
CA ASN A 32 -0.64 -18.34 7.01
C ASN A 32 0.51 -17.50 7.54
N LYS A 33 0.54 -17.23 8.85
CA LYS A 33 1.63 -16.47 9.46
C LYS A 33 3.01 -17.12 9.32
N ALA A 34 3.08 -18.45 9.13
CA ALA A 34 4.36 -19.16 8.96
C ALA A 34 5.11 -18.76 7.68
N ILE A 35 4.40 -18.28 6.65
CA ILE A 35 5.01 -17.82 5.39
C ILE A 35 6.02 -16.68 5.60
N LEU A 36 5.90 -15.93 6.71
CA LEU A 36 6.80 -14.84 7.02
C LEU A 36 8.25 -15.30 7.12
N TYR A 37 8.49 -16.46 7.74
CA TYR A 37 9.84 -16.98 7.88
C TYR A 37 10.45 -17.33 6.52
N ASP A 38 9.68 -18.03 5.68
CA ASP A 38 10.13 -18.41 4.33
C ASP A 38 10.53 -17.18 3.51
N VAL A 39 9.68 -16.14 3.55
CA VAL A 39 9.93 -14.88 2.82
C VAL A 39 11.14 -14.13 3.38
N LEU A 40 11.31 -14.07 4.71
CA LEU A 40 12.48 -13.40 5.29
C LEU A 40 13.79 -14.13 4.95
N TYR A 41 13.81 -15.47 4.95
CA TYR A 41 14.98 -16.24 4.51
C TYR A 41 15.25 -16.08 3.01
N GLU A 42 14.21 -15.91 2.18
CA GLU A 42 14.38 -15.58 0.76
C GLU A 42 15.06 -14.22 0.59
N ILE A 43 14.62 -13.19 1.33
CA ILE A 43 15.24 -11.86 1.33
C ILE A 43 16.70 -11.94 1.78
N GLU A 44 16.97 -12.63 2.90
CA GLU A 44 18.32 -12.82 3.43
C GLU A 44 19.22 -13.47 2.37
N LYS A 45 18.77 -14.55 1.73
CA LYS A 45 19.54 -15.28 0.73
C LYS A 45 19.85 -14.45 -0.53
N GLU A 46 18.95 -13.54 -0.93
CA GLU A 46 19.17 -12.69 -2.10
C GLU A 46 20.18 -11.55 -1.83
N ILE A 47 20.42 -11.20 -0.57
CA ILE A 47 21.38 -10.17 -0.18
C ILE A 47 22.68 -10.86 0.24
N ASP A 48 23.84 -10.33 -0.18
CA ASP A 48 25.11 -10.78 0.40
C ASP A 48 25.18 -10.31 1.86
N GLU A 49 24.87 -11.21 2.79
CA GLU A 49 24.85 -10.95 4.25
C GLU A 49 26.15 -10.31 4.76
N THR A 50 27.28 -10.56 4.09
CA THR A 50 28.58 -10.03 4.51
C THR A 50 28.69 -8.51 4.39
N GLU A 51 27.75 -7.87 3.70
CA GLU A 51 27.70 -6.42 3.52
C GLU A 51 26.67 -5.70 4.42
N ILE A 52 25.80 -6.44 5.14
CA ILE A 52 24.78 -5.85 6.03
C ILE A 52 25.39 -5.57 7.42
N ALA A 53 25.48 -4.29 7.77
CA ALA A 53 25.98 -3.83 9.08
C ALA A 53 24.88 -3.72 10.14
N SER A 54 23.65 -3.44 9.73
CA SER A 54 22.50 -3.24 10.62
C SER A 54 21.19 -3.45 9.86
N ALA A 55 20.14 -3.82 10.60
CA ALA A 55 18.78 -3.98 10.08
C ALA A 55 17.78 -3.12 10.85
N GLY A 56 16.90 -2.46 10.11
CA GLY A 56 15.73 -1.74 10.63
C GLY A 56 14.44 -2.40 10.17
N ALA A 57 13.38 -2.33 10.97
CA ALA A 57 12.08 -2.87 10.60
C ALA A 57 10.89 -2.01 11.04
N VAL A 58 9.85 -2.05 10.20
CA VAL A 58 8.50 -1.53 10.45
C VAL A 58 7.48 -2.61 10.11
N MET A 59 6.25 -2.44 10.59
CA MET A 59 5.19 -3.41 10.34
C MET A 59 3.81 -2.76 10.20
N THR A 60 3.00 -3.40 9.37
CA THR A 60 1.52 -3.23 9.28
C THR A 60 0.77 -4.56 9.26
N GLY A 61 1.51 -5.67 9.17
CA GLY A 61 0.93 -7.01 9.16
C GLY A 61 0.37 -7.48 10.51
N GLU A 62 0.62 -6.77 11.60
CA GLU A 62 0.29 -7.20 12.96
C GLU A 62 -1.21 -7.25 13.25
N ILE A 63 -2.04 -6.59 12.42
CA ILE A 63 -3.52 -6.61 12.53
C ILE A 63 -4.16 -7.69 11.63
N CYS A 64 -3.37 -8.53 10.95
CA CYS A 64 -3.91 -9.62 10.14
C CYS A 64 -4.74 -10.58 10.99
N GLY A 65 -5.84 -11.09 10.42
CA GLY A 65 -6.77 -11.99 11.12
C GLY A 65 -6.20 -13.35 11.55
N CYS A 66 -4.93 -13.63 11.28
CA CYS A 66 -4.19 -14.79 11.78
C CYS A 66 -3.63 -14.60 13.21
N PHE A 67 -3.79 -13.40 13.77
CA PHE A 67 -3.43 -13.03 15.13
C PHE A 67 -4.68 -12.70 15.94
N GLU A 68 -4.74 -13.15 17.19
CA GLU A 68 -5.84 -12.86 18.11
C GLU A 68 -5.84 -11.40 18.55
N THR A 69 -4.65 -10.81 18.66
CA THR A 69 -4.47 -9.41 19.08
C THR A 69 -3.38 -8.73 18.28
N LYS A 70 -3.45 -7.39 18.21
CA LYS A 70 -2.38 -6.56 17.60
C LYS A 70 -1.02 -6.84 18.24
N GLY A 71 -0.99 -7.03 19.57
CA GLY A 71 0.24 -7.35 20.31
C GLY A 71 0.83 -8.71 19.97
N GLU A 72 0.00 -9.74 19.73
CA GLU A 72 0.48 -11.03 19.23
C GLU A 72 1.17 -10.87 17.88
N GLY A 73 0.53 -10.13 16.96
CA GLY A 73 1.10 -9.84 15.65
C GLY A 73 2.45 -9.16 15.72
N VAL A 74 2.59 -8.11 16.55
CA VAL A 74 3.87 -7.40 16.75
C VAL A 74 4.93 -8.36 17.28
N SER A 75 4.60 -9.14 18.33
CA SER A 75 5.54 -10.08 18.92
C SER A 75 5.99 -11.15 17.92
N TYR A 76 5.07 -11.65 17.10
CA TYR A 76 5.36 -12.65 16.06
C TYR A 76 6.28 -12.09 14.97
N ILE A 77 5.93 -10.93 14.41
CA ILE A 77 6.73 -10.27 13.38
C ILE A 77 8.13 -9.95 13.91
N LYS A 78 8.23 -9.35 15.11
CA LYS A 78 9.52 -9.07 15.75
C LYS A 78 10.38 -10.33 15.88
N LYS A 79 9.81 -11.42 16.38
CA LYS A 79 10.52 -12.71 16.53
C LYS A 79 11.00 -13.25 15.19
N ALA A 80 10.18 -13.16 14.14
CA ALA A 80 10.56 -13.63 12.81
C ALA A 80 11.69 -12.81 12.22
N VAL A 81 11.60 -11.47 12.27
CA VAL A 81 12.63 -10.59 11.71
C VAL A 81 13.94 -10.71 12.49
N CYS A 82 13.93 -10.70 13.82
CA CYS A 82 15.14 -10.92 14.63
C CYS A 82 15.76 -12.31 14.44
N ARG A 83 14.96 -13.32 14.10
CA ARG A 83 15.47 -14.68 13.87
C ARG A 83 16.37 -14.74 12.64
N VAL A 84 16.03 -13.97 11.61
CA VAL A 84 16.76 -13.96 10.33
C VAL A 84 17.86 -12.91 10.36
N PHE A 85 17.53 -11.66 10.73
CA PHE A 85 18.46 -10.53 10.62
C PHE A 85 19.17 -10.17 11.93
N GLY A 86 19.01 -10.95 13.01
CA GLY A 86 19.70 -10.75 14.28
C GLY A 86 19.25 -9.49 15.05
N ASP A 87 20.19 -8.59 15.33
CA ASP A 87 19.98 -7.38 16.13
C ASP A 87 19.28 -6.27 15.34
N VAL A 88 17.97 -6.43 15.19
CA VAL A 88 17.11 -5.51 14.42
C VAL A 88 16.60 -4.36 15.27
N LYS A 89 16.61 -3.15 14.71
CA LYS A 89 15.97 -1.97 15.27
C LYS A 89 14.54 -1.81 14.75
N PHE A 90 13.60 -1.45 15.60
CA PHE A 90 12.21 -1.24 15.21
C PHE A 90 11.84 0.23 15.40
N LEU A 91 11.13 0.82 14.45
CA LEU A 91 10.64 2.20 14.58
C LEU A 91 9.36 2.22 15.41
N ASP A 92 9.36 2.99 16.51
CA ASP A 92 8.18 3.23 17.33
C ASP A 92 7.27 4.34 16.75
N ASN A 93 6.09 4.51 17.33
CA ASN A 93 5.11 5.51 16.89
C ASN A 93 5.51 6.98 17.21
N GLN A 94 6.64 7.17 17.92
CA GLN A 94 7.32 8.46 18.07
C GLN A 94 8.43 8.69 17.04
N CYS A 95 8.56 7.80 16.04
CA CYS A 95 9.61 7.83 15.02
C CYS A 95 11.03 7.66 15.60
N ILE A 96 11.18 6.85 16.65
CA ILE A 96 12.47 6.53 17.26
C ILE A 96 12.78 5.05 17.05
N PHE A 97 13.99 4.76 16.59
CA PHE A 97 14.47 3.38 16.50
C PHE A 97 14.81 2.81 17.89
N ARG A 98 14.21 1.66 18.19
CA ARG A 98 14.35 0.94 19.47
C ARG A 98 14.87 -0.47 19.26
N ASN A 99 15.43 -1.06 20.30
CA ASN A 99 15.85 -2.46 20.24
C ASN A 99 14.65 -3.40 20.32
N SER A 100 14.85 -4.64 19.87
CA SER A 100 13.87 -5.72 20.02
C SER A 100 13.39 -5.94 21.46
N SER A 101 14.23 -5.67 22.46
CA SER A 101 13.87 -5.78 23.88
C SER A 101 12.92 -4.67 24.37
N ASP A 102 12.93 -3.51 23.72
CA ASP A 102 11.98 -2.43 24.01
C ASP A 102 10.60 -2.72 23.40
N VAL A 103 10.56 -3.42 22.26
CA VAL A 103 9.31 -3.91 21.64
C VAL A 103 8.52 -4.80 22.61
N ASP A 104 9.21 -5.66 23.36
CA ASP A 104 8.55 -6.53 24.34
C ASP A 104 7.94 -5.76 25.54
N ARG A 105 8.36 -4.51 25.78
CA ARG A 105 7.85 -3.66 26.86
C ARG A 105 6.62 -2.86 26.46
N ASP A 106 6.52 -2.47 25.18
CA ASP A 106 5.41 -1.68 24.66
C ASP A 106 5.08 -2.08 23.21
N LEU A 107 4.50 -3.26 23.04
CA LEU A 107 4.18 -3.83 21.73
C LEU A 107 3.36 -2.88 20.85
N LEU A 108 2.39 -2.16 21.44
CA LEU A 108 1.46 -1.34 20.68
C LEU A 108 2.11 -0.09 20.10
N SER A 109 3.24 0.36 20.64
CA SER A 109 4.01 1.48 20.08
C SER A 109 4.65 1.16 18.73
N PHE A 110 4.82 -0.11 18.36
CA PHE A 110 5.47 -0.54 17.10
C PHE A 110 4.48 -0.97 16.02
N ALA A 111 3.19 -0.80 16.27
CA ALA A 111 2.13 -1.25 15.39
C ALA A 111 1.74 -0.15 14.39
N SER A 112 1.53 -0.51 13.12
CA SER A 112 1.21 0.40 12.01
C SER A 112 2.26 1.52 11.83
N THR A 113 3.55 1.20 11.78
CA THR A 113 4.63 2.23 11.74
C THR A 113 5.29 2.44 10.37
N ASN A 114 4.88 1.70 9.34
CA ASN A 114 5.46 1.81 7.99
C ASN A 114 5.31 3.23 7.39
N TRP A 115 4.11 3.83 7.49
CA TRP A 115 3.83 5.17 6.97
C TRP A 115 4.57 6.25 7.76
N LEU A 116 4.89 6.00 9.04
CA LEU A 116 5.69 6.91 9.86
C LEU A 116 7.14 6.99 9.38
N ALA A 117 7.74 5.86 8.99
CA ALA A 117 9.09 5.86 8.41
C ALA A 117 9.12 6.69 7.13
N SER A 118 8.20 6.41 6.20
CA SER A 118 8.07 7.17 4.95
C SER A 118 7.84 8.66 5.23
N ALA A 119 6.87 9.00 6.07
CA ALA A 119 6.54 10.39 6.37
C ALA A 119 7.66 11.12 7.10
N ARG A 120 8.43 10.44 7.95
CA ARG A 120 9.58 11.03 8.66
C ARG A 120 10.69 11.38 7.68
N PHE A 121 11.03 10.45 6.79
CA PHE A 121 12.00 10.68 5.72
C PHE A 121 11.58 11.87 4.83
N ILE A 122 10.31 11.89 4.40
CA ILE A 122 9.77 12.99 3.59
C ILE A 122 9.74 14.32 4.35
N ALA A 123 9.48 14.31 5.66
CA ALA A 123 9.48 15.54 6.45
C ALA A 123 10.86 16.19 6.58
N ASP A 124 11.94 15.42 6.46
CA ASP A 124 13.31 15.93 6.47
C ASP A 124 13.67 16.56 5.10
N GLU A 125 13.12 16.07 3.99
CA GLU A 125 13.32 16.64 2.64
C GLU A 125 12.35 17.79 2.30
N TYR A 126 11.07 17.65 2.70
CA TYR A 126 9.98 18.55 2.33
C TYR A 126 9.19 18.99 3.57
N LYS A 127 9.25 20.30 3.86
CA LYS A 127 8.71 20.83 5.12
C LYS A 127 7.21 21.09 5.12
N ASP A 128 6.64 21.46 3.98
CA ASP A 128 5.22 21.86 3.84
C ASP A 128 4.60 21.17 2.62
N VAL A 129 4.18 19.92 2.84
CA VAL A 129 3.62 19.02 1.81
C VAL A 129 2.53 18.13 2.37
N ILE A 130 1.63 17.67 1.51
CA ILE A 130 0.80 16.50 1.76
C ILE A 130 1.54 15.30 1.15
N PHE A 131 2.01 14.40 1.98
CA PHE A 131 2.64 13.16 1.52
C PHE A 131 1.56 12.11 1.25
N VAL A 132 1.58 11.51 0.06
CA VAL A 132 0.61 10.50 -0.37
C VAL A 132 1.35 9.20 -0.69
N ASP A 133 1.00 8.09 -0.03
CA ASP A 133 1.55 6.76 -0.34
C ASP A 133 0.41 5.85 -0.79
N ILE A 134 0.39 5.50 -2.08
CA ILE A 134 -0.63 4.65 -2.67
C ILE A 134 -0.06 3.26 -2.92
N GLY A 135 -0.42 2.34 -2.02
CA GLY A 135 -0.08 0.94 -2.12
C GLY A 135 -1.09 0.10 -2.89
N SER A 136 -0.93 -1.21 -2.78
CA SER A 136 -1.86 -2.18 -3.37
C SER A 136 -3.21 -2.24 -2.66
N THR A 137 -3.29 -1.77 -1.41
CA THR A 137 -4.47 -1.94 -0.53
C THR A 137 -4.99 -0.62 0.03
N THR A 138 -4.09 0.29 0.38
CA THR A 138 -4.40 1.52 1.11
C THR A 138 -3.74 2.72 0.45
N THR A 139 -4.29 3.88 0.74
CA THR A 139 -3.74 5.19 0.41
C THR A 139 -3.56 5.98 1.71
N ASP A 140 -2.32 6.30 2.05
CA ASP A 140 -1.98 7.15 3.19
C ASP A 140 -1.93 8.61 2.73
N VAL A 141 -2.57 9.54 3.46
CA VAL A 141 -2.59 10.98 3.12
C VAL A 141 -2.12 11.76 4.34
N ILE A 142 -0.85 12.13 4.36
CA ILE A 142 -0.14 12.58 5.55
C ILE A 142 0.22 14.07 5.43
N PRO A 143 -0.43 14.96 6.20
CA PRO A 143 -0.02 16.35 6.27
C PRO A 143 1.32 16.51 7.00
N ILE A 144 2.25 17.23 6.37
CA ILE A 144 3.53 17.63 6.94
C ILE A 144 3.61 19.16 6.87
N THR A 145 3.81 19.79 8.04
CA THR A 145 3.94 21.26 8.15
C THR A 145 5.19 21.61 8.95
N ASN A 146 6.01 22.53 8.46
CA ASN A 146 7.31 22.89 9.05
C ASN A 146 8.18 21.66 9.41
N GLY A 147 8.17 20.63 8.56
CA GLY A 147 8.90 19.37 8.77
C GLY A 147 8.35 18.51 9.90
N ARG A 148 7.09 18.72 10.30
CA ARG A 148 6.42 17.94 11.36
C ARG A 148 5.19 17.25 10.81
N ILE A 149 5.11 15.94 11.05
CA ILE A 149 3.96 15.10 10.73
C ILE A 149 2.77 15.53 11.59
N LYS A 150 1.63 15.83 10.95
CA LYS A 150 0.39 16.29 11.59
C LYS A 150 -0.74 15.24 11.58
N ALA A 151 -0.51 14.08 10.95
CA ALA A 151 -1.47 12.99 10.95
C ALA A 151 -1.74 12.43 12.37
N GLY A 152 -2.94 11.86 12.54
CA GLY A 152 -3.32 11.04 13.68
C GLY A 152 -2.37 9.85 13.85
N ARG A 153 -2.25 9.36 15.08
CA ARG A 153 -1.27 8.33 15.44
C ARG A 153 -1.82 6.92 15.28
N SER A 154 -3.13 6.76 15.39
CA SER A 154 -3.80 5.47 15.16
C SER A 154 -4.53 5.44 13.83
N ASP A 155 -4.65 4.25 13.24
CA ASP A 155 -5.42 4.06 12.01
C ASP A 155 -6.88 4.50 12.16
N LEU A 156 -7.47 4.35 13.35
CA LEU A 156 -8.84 4.82 13.61
C LEU A 156 -8.96 6.35 13.53
N GLU A 157 -7.99 7.09 14.06
CA GLU A 157 -7.97 8.56 13.95
C GLU A 157 -7.77 8.99 12.50
N ARG A 158 -6.89 8.28 11.78
CA ARG A 158 -6.54 8.56 10.39
C ARG A 158 -7.72 8.27 9.45
N LEU A 159 -8.46 7.18 9.67
CA LEU A 159 -9.70 6.88 8.95
C LEU A 159 -10.76 7.99 9.15
N LYS A 160 -10.96 8.46 10.38
CA LYS A 160 -11.91 9.54 10.69
C LYS A 160 -11.55 10.86 10.00
N SER A 161 -10.26 11.11 9.83
CA SER A 161 -9.71 12.34 9.26
C SER A 161 -9.28 12.18 7.80
N GLY A 162 -9.60 11.03 7.16
CA GLY A 162 -9.19 10.59 5.82
C GLY A 162 -7.70 10.67 5.52
N GLU A 163 -6.86 10.65 6.55
CA GLU A 163 -5.41 10.48 6.44
C GLU A 163 -5.02 9.02 6.15
N LEU A 164 -6.00 8.12 6.18
CA LEU A 164 -5.93 6.75 5.72
C LEU A 164 -7.23 6.46 4.92
N ILE A 165 -7.07 6.08 3.66
CA ILE A 165 -8.13 5.63 2.77
C ILE A 165 -7.89 4.14 2.50
N TYR A 166 -8.92 3.30 2.67
CA TYR A 166 -8.80 1.84 2.50
C TYR A 166 -9.02 1.41 1.04
N SER A 167 -8.38 2.15 0.13
CA SER A 167 -8.41 1.95 -1.31
C SER A 167 -6.99 2.02 -1.87
N GLY A 168 -6.62 1.04 -2.68
CA GLY A 168 -5.31 0.97 -3.34
C GLY A 168 -5.43 0.41 -4.75
N VAL A 169 -4.30 0.26 -5.44
CA VAL A 169 -4.29 -0.04 -6.89
C VAL A 169 -4.68 -1.50 -7.21
N SER A 170 -4.61 -2.43 -6.27
CA SER A 170 -4.72 -3.86 -6.61
C SER A 170 -5.82 -4.63 -5.92
N ARG A 171 -6.02 -4.42 -4.60
CA ARG A 171 -6.76 -5.38 -3.75
C ARG A 171 -8.15 -4.93 -3.37
N THR A 172 -8.50 -3.68 -3.66
CA THR A 172 -9.77 -3.11 -3.21
C THR A 172 -10.92 -3.70 -4.01
N SER A 173 -11.93 -4.24 -3.31
CA SER A 173 -13.13 -4.75 -3.96
C SER A 173 -13.85 -3.61 -4.67
N VAL A 174 -14.27 -3.82 -5.91
CA VAL A 174 -15.05 -2.81 -6.66
C VAL A 174 -16.32 -2.41 -5.91
N SER A 175 -16.97 -3.38 -5.27
CA SER A 175 -18.18 -3.16 -4.44
C SER A 175 -17.95 -2.31 -3.18
N CYS A 176 -16.69 -2.07 -2.78
CA CYS A 176 -16.36 -1.15 -1.69
C CYS A 176 -16.24 0.31 -2.17
N LEU A 177 -16.01 0.53 -3.47
CA LEU A 177 -15.87 1.85 -4.07
C LEU A 177 -17.19 2.35 -4.63
N LEU A 178 -17.99 1.45 -5.21
CA LEU A 178 -19.28 1.77 -5.80
C LEU A 178 -20.34 0.74 -5.38
N ASP A 179 -21.39 1.22 -4.73
CA ASP A 179 -22.61 0.44 -4.48
C ASP A 179 -23.57 0.45 -5.69
N ARG A 180 -23.35 1.39 -6.62
CA ARG A 180 -24.17 1.66 -7.80
C ARG A 180 -23.31 2.06 -9.00
N ILE A 181 -23.73 1.65 -10.18
CA ILE A 181 -23.08 1.94 -11.47
C ILE A 181 -24.15 2.47 -12.44
N TYR A 182 -23.84 3.53 -13.17
CA TYR A 182 -24.67 4.00 -14.27
C TYR A 182 -24.36 3.23 -15.55
N MET A 183 -25.37 2.66 -16.18
CA MET A 183 -25.25 1.94 -17.43
C MET A 183 -26.47 2.17 -18.31
N LYS A 184 -26.25 2.55 -19.58
CA LYS A 184 -27.31 2.82 -20.57
C LYS A 184 -28.39 3.80 -20.08
N GLY A 185 -28.01 4.78 -19.25
CA GLY A 185 -28.91 5.80 -18.71
C GLY A 185 -29.70 5.39 -17.46
N GLU A 186 -29.47 4.19 -16.94
CA GLU A 186 -30.09 3.70 -15.71
C GLU A 186 -29.03 3.40 -14.65
N GLU A 187 -29.43 3.45 -13.39
CA GLU A 187 -28.55 3.12 -12.27
C GLU A 187 -28.80 1.67 -11.82
N CYS A 188 -27.73 0.88 -11.76
CA CYS A 188 -27.76 -0.53 -11.36
C CYS A 188 -27.00 -0.72 -10.05
N LYS A 189 -27.58 -1.49 -9.13
CA LYS A 189 -26.90 -1.85 -7.88
C LYS A 189 -25.81 -2.90 -8.14
N THR A 190 -24.65 -2.73 -7.50
CA THR A 190 -23.56 -3.71 -7.57
C THR A 190 -23.83 -4.94 -6.70
N SER A 191 -23.33 -6.10 -7.14
CA SER A 191 -23.24 -7.29 -6.31
C SER A 191 -22.26 -7.05 -5.15
N SER A 192 -22.61 -7.53 -3.96
CA SER A 192 -21.72 -7.51 -2.79
C SER A 192 -20.61 -8.57 -2.86
N GLU A 193 -20.73 -9.54 -3.78
CA GLU A 193 -19.72 -10.58 -3.97
C GLU A 193 -18.39 -9.98 -4.45
N HIS A 194 -17.28 -10.60 -4.02
CA HIS A 194 -15.94 -10.11 -4.33
C HIS A 194 -15.48 -10.50 -5.75
N PHE A 195 -16.25 -10.17 -6.79
CA PHE A 195 -15.96 -10.63 -8.15
C PHE A 195 -14.74 -9.96 -8.81
N ALA A 196 -14.55 -8.67 -8.56
CA ALA A 196 -13.51 -7.86 -9.19
C ALA A 196 -12.85 -6.91 -8.18
N THR A 197 -11.60 -6.54 -8.50
CA THR A 197 -10.77 -5.66 -7.70
C THR A 197 -10.26 -4.46 -8.51
N THR A 198 -9.64 -3.48 -7.85
CA THR A 198 -8.97 -2.36 -8.53
C THR A 198 -7.85 -2.82 -9.48
N ALA A 199 -7.22 -3.98 -9.27
CA ALA A 199 -6.30 -4.54 -10.26
C ALA A 199 -6.98 -4.84 -11.61
N ASP A 200 -8.23 -5.32 -11.57
CA ASP A 200 -8.99 -5.60 -12.78
C ASP A 200 -9.32 -4.30 -13.52
N VAL A 201 -9.79 -3.30 -12.77
CA VAL A 201 -10.11 -1.97 -13.28
C VAL A 201 -8.89 -1.37 -13.98
N TYR A 202 -7.77 -1.25 -13.28
CA TYR A 202 -6.57 -0.61 -13.82
C TYR A 202 -5.90 -1.38 -14.94
N LEU A 203 -6.09 -2.71 -15.03
CA LEU A 203 -5.67 -3.50 -16.18
C LEU A 203 -6.57 -3.26 -17.41
N ILE A 204 -7.87 -3.07 -17.20
CA ILE A 204 -8.84 -2.82 -18.27
C ILE A 204 -8.59 -1.47 -18.94
N ILE A 205 -8.40 -0.42 -18.13
CA ILE A 205 -8.13 0.94 -18.63
C ILE A 205 -6.66 1.18 -18.99
N GLY A 206 -5.77 0.21 -18.71
CA GLY A 206 -4.38 0.23 -19.15
C GLY A 206 -3.44 1.11 -18.31
N ARG A 207 -3.82 1.46 -17.08
CA ARG A 207 -2.96 2.17 -16.12
C ARG A 207 -1.89 1.27 -15.50
N ILE A 208 -2.16 -0.03 -15.39
CA ILE A 208 -1.19 -1.05 -14.96
C ILE A 208 -1.06 -2.16 -16.01
N LYS A 209 0.09 -2.84 -16.01
CA LYS A 209 0.34 -4.00 -16.87
C LYS A 209 0.21 -5.30 -16.10
N LYS A 210 0.19 -6.42 -16.84
CA LYS A 210 0.16 -7.77 -16.27
C LYS A 210 1.30 -8.00 -15.27
N GLU A 211 2.48 -7.45 -15.55
CA GLU A 211 3.68 -7.61 -14.73
C GLU A 211 3.57 -6.86 -13.39
N ASP A 212 2.76 -5.80 -13.35
CA ASP A 212 2.49 -5.02 -12.14
C ASP A 212 1.47 -5.72 -11.21
N ILE A 213 0.76 -6.73 -11.73
CA ILE A 213 -0.23 -7.52 -10.99
C ILE A 213 0.50 -8.62 -10.22
N GLY A 214 0.68 -8.41 -8.91
CA GLY A 214 1.20 -9.44 -7.99
C GLY A 214 0.39 -10.74 -8.06
N CYS A 215 1.02 -11.89 -7.76
CA CYS A 215 0.44 -13.24 -7.92
C CYS A 215 -0.96 -13.48 -7.33
N GLU A 216 -1.38 -12.71 -6.33
CA GLU A 216 -2.71 -12.85 -5.72
C GLU A 216 -3.58 -11.59 -5.82
N SER A 217 -3.23 -10.62 -6.65
CA SER A 217 -4.10 -9.44 -6.90
C SER A 217 -5.45 -9.83 -7.54
N LEU A 218 -5.58 -11.09 -7.95
CA LEU A 218 -6.81 -11.70 -8.45
C LEU A 218 -7.44 -12.54 -7.34
N ASN A 219 -8.74 -12.36 -7.13
CA ASN A 219 -9.47 -13.05 -6.07
C ASN A 219 -9.43 -14.59 -6.24
N ARG A 220 -8.62 -15.28 -5.43
CA ARG A 220 -8.56 -16.75 -5.36
C ARG A 220 -9.84 -17.38 -4.80
N TYR A 221 -10.70 -16.65 -4.08
CA TYR A 221 -11.99 -17.16 -3.61
C TYR A 221 -13.02 -17.28 -4.74
N CYS A 222 -13.03 -16.37 -5.70
CA CYS A 222 -13.84 -16.54 -6.91
C CYS A 222 -13.27 -17.60 -7.86
N TYR A 223 -11.98 -17.92 -7.73
CA TYR A 223 -11.29 -18.90 -8.57
C TYR A 223 -10.18 -19.65 -7.82
N PRO A 224 -10.44 -20.88 -7.33
CA PRO A 224 -9.44 -21.66 -6.59
C PRO A 224 -8.24 -22.09 -7.46
N PHE A 225 -8.34 -21.98 -8.79
CA PHE A 225 -7.27 -22.26 -9.75
C PHE A 225 -6.89 -20.96 -10.47
N THR A 226 -5.89 -20.23 -9.97
CA THR A 226 -5.37 -19.01 -10.61
C THR A 226 -3.95 -19.27 -11.11
N GLY A 227 -3.77 -19.26 -12.43
CA GLY A 227 -2.46 -19.26 -13.09
C GLY A 227 -2.17 -17.90 -13.75
N GLU A 228 -0.98 -17.74 -14.33
CA GLU A 228 -0.59 -16.51 -15.06
C GLU A 228 -1.51 -16.15 -16.23
N GLU A 229 -2.23 -17.13 -16.78
CA GLU A 229 -3.15 -16.96 -17.89
C GLU A 229 -4.34 -16.05 -17.55
N GLU A 230 -4.75 -15.95 -16.28
CA GLU A 230 -5.91 -15.17 -15.84
C GLU A 230 -5.62 -13.69 -15.53
N LYS A 231 -4.34 -13.29 -15.56
CA LYS A 231 -3.87 -11.90 -15.41
C LYS A 231 -3.84 -11.16 -16.75
N ASN A 232 -4.87 -11.34 -17.57
CA ASN A 232 -5.02 -10.66 -18.84
C ASN A 232 -6.27 -9.78 -18.83
N ARG A 233 -6.31 -8.81 -19.75
CA ARG A 233 -7.38 -7.83 -19.84
C ARG A 233 -8.76 -8.46 -20.05
N ILE A 234 -8.90 -9.48 -20.89
CA ILE A 234 -10.19 -10.16 -21.14
C ILE A 234 -10.70 -10.85 -19.87
N SER A 235 -9.82 -11.53 -19.13
CA SER A 235 -10.19 -12.15 -17.86
C SER A 235 -10.60 -11.12 -16.80
N ALA A 236 -9.92 -9.97 -16.73
CA ALA A 236 -10.34 -8.85 -15.88
C ALA A 236 -11.73 -8.33 -16.27
N MET A 237 -12.00 -8.20 -17.57
CA MET A 237 -13.31 -7.77 -18.04
C MET A 237 -14.43 -8.72 -17.64
N ARG A 238 -14.20 -10.03 -17.77
CA ARG A 238 -15.17 -11.05 -17.32
C ARG A 238 -15.45 -10.96 -15.82
N ARG A 239 -14.43 -10.66 -15.01
CA ARG A 239 -14.59 -10.45 -13.57
C ARG A 239 -15.39 -9.19 -13.27
N LEU A 240 -15.06 -8.09 -13.93
CA LEU A 240 -15.74 -6.81 -13.72
C LEU A 240 -17.21 -6.86 -14.16
N ALA A 241 -17.55 -7.54 -15.25
CA ALA A 241 -18.94 -7.72 -15.69
C ALA A 241 -19.84 -8.37 -14.63
N ARG A 242 -19.29 -9.30 -13.83
CA ARG A 242 -20.04 -9.99 -12.77
C ARG A 242 -20.40 -9.11 -11.59
N VAL A 243 -19.75 -7.95 -11.45
CA VAL A 243 -20.18 -6.94 -10.45
C VAL A 243 -21.63 -6.53 -10.69
N LEU A 244 -22.13 -6.62 -11.93
CA LEU A 244 -23.53 -6.40 -12.28
C LEU A 244 -24.31 -7.71 -12.52
N CYS A 245 -23.80 -8.84 -12.02
CA CYS A 245 -24.36 -10.18 -12.28
C CYS A 245 -24.49 -10.50 -13.78
N SER A 246 -23.60 -9.93 -14.60
CA SER A 246 -23.64 -10.00 -16.06
C SER A 246 -22.35 -10.62 -16.63
N ASP A 247 -22.21 -10.62 -17.95
CA ASP A 247 -21.06 -11.12 -18.69
C ASP A 247 -20.78 -10.30 -19.97
N LEU A 248 -19.73 -10.67 -20.71
CA LEU A 248 -19.31 -9.94 -21.90
C LEU A 248 -20.27 -10.09 -23.09
N GLU A 249 -21.15 -11.10 -23.11
CA GLU A 249 -22.15 -11.25 -24.17
C GLU A 249 -23.30 -10.24 -23.97
N GLU A 250 -23.64 -9.92 -22.71
CA GLU A 250 -24.74 -9.01 -22.39
C GLU A 250 -24.35 -7.52 -22.41
N ILE A 251 -23.23 -7.14 -21.78
CA ILE A 251 -22.83 -5.73 -21.65
C ILE A 251 -21.70 -5.31 -22.60
N GLY A 252 -21.07 -6.27 -23.27
CA GLY A 252 -20.00 -6.01 -24.22
C GLY A 252 -18.72 -5.43 -23.59
N GLU A 253 -17.70 -5.24 -24.42
CA GLU A 253 -16.43 -4.67 -23.97
C GLU A 253 -16.57 -3.21 -23.54
N GLU A 254 -17.27 -2.40 -24.33
CA GLU A 254 -17.49 -0.97 -24.05
C GLU A 254 -18.23 -0.76 -22.73
N GLY A 255 -19.23 -1.59 -22.43
CA GLY A 255 -19.95 -1.53 -21.15
C GLY A 255 -19.02 -1.81 -19.97
N VAL A 256 -18.12 -2.78 -20.09
CA VAL A 256 -17.15 -3.09 -19.03
C VAL A 256 -16.09 -2.00 -18.86
N VAL A 257 -15.62 -1.40 -19.94
CA VAL A 257 -14.70 -0.25 -19.87
C VAL A 257 -15.39 0.91 -19.15
N HIS A 258 -16.66 1.18 -19.47
CA HIS A 258 -17.43 2.23 -18.79
C HIS A 258 -17.63 1.97 -17.29
N ILE A 259 -17.77 0.71 -16.88
CA ILE A 259 -17.75 0.34 -15.46
C ILE A 259 -16.39 0.68 -14.84
N ALA A 260 -15.29 0.32 -15.51
CA ALA A 260 -13.95 0.55 -15.00
C ALA A 260 -13.65 2.05 -14.81
N GLU A 261 -14.07 2.89 -15.76
CA GLU A 261 -13.94 4.35 -15.68
C GLU A 261 -14.68 4.92 -14.47
N GLN A 262 -15.91 4.50 -14.21
CA GLN A 262 -16.67 4.93 -13.03
C GLN A 262 -15.98 4.53 -11.72
N VAL A 263 -15.37 3.34 -11.68
CA VAL A 263 -14.64 2.89 -10.48
C VAL A 263 -13.36 3.70 -10.26
N GLU A 264 -12.61 3.99 -11.33
CA GLU A 264 -11.44 4.88 -11.27
C GLU A 264 -11.86 6.28 -10.76
N GLU A 265 -12.92 6.85 -11.34
CA GLU A 265 -13.47 8.14 -10.94
C GLU A 265 -13.85 8.16 -9.45
N ALA A 266 -14.51 7.10 -8.95
CA ALA A 266 -14.87 6.99 -7.54
C ALA A 266 -13.64 6.98 -6.62
N GLN A 267 -12.60 6.21 -7.00
CA GLN A 267 -11.35 6.13 -6.23
C GLN A 267 -10.58 7.46 -6.24
N VAL A 268 -10.53 8.15 -7.39
CA VAL A 268 -9.92 9.48 -7.53
C VAL A 268 -10.68 10.52 -6.70
N ASN A 269 -12.02 10.53 -6.77
CA ASN A 269 -12.86 11.47 -6.01
C ASN A 269 -12.73 11.31 -4.49
N GLU A 270 -12.53 10.08 -3.99
CA GLU A 270 -12.24 9.83 -2.57
C GLU A 270 -10.93 10.50 -2.13
N LEU A 271 -9.88 10.39 -2.96
CA LEU A 271 -8.59 11.05 -2.69
C LEU A 271 -8.69 12.57 -2.82
N ILE A 272 -9.38 13.10 -3.85
CA ILE A 272 -9.67 14.54 -4.01
C ILE A 272 -10.31 15.09 -2.73
N THR A 273 -11.35 14.44 -2.23
CA THR A 273 -12.06 14.87 -1.01
C THR A 273 -11.12 14.95 0.19
N SER A 274 -10.20 13.98 0.33
CA SER A 274 -9.23 14.00 1.42
C SER A 274 -8.17 15.10 1.23
N LEU A 275 -7.61 15.22 0.03
CA LEU A 275 -6.62 16.23 -0.31
C LEU A 275 -7.15 17.65 -0.13
N GLU A 276 -8.39 17.93 -0.55
CA GLU A 276 -9.04 19.23 -0.38
C GLU A 276 -9.12 19.59 1.10
N ARG A 277 -9.72 18.70 1.92
CA ARG A 277 -9.84 18.93 3.36
C ARG A 277 -8.49 19.14 4.05
N ILE A 278 -7.47 18.35 3.70
CA ILE A 278 -6.14 18.44 4.31
C ILE A 278 -5.42 19.71 3.83
N SER A 279 -5.52 20.04 2.53
CA SER A 279 -4.97 21.27 1.94
C SER A 279 -5.54 22.50 2.64
N GLU A 280 -6.86 22.58 2.80
CA GLU A 280 -7.52 23.70 3.46
C GLU A 280 -7.16 23.80 4.94
N LYS A 281 -7.22 22.68 5.67
CA LYS A 281 -6.95 22.65 7.12
C LYS A 281 -5.54 23.11 7.48
N TYR A 282 -4.55 22.74 6.67
CA TYR A 282 -3.14 23.00 6.96
C TYR A 282 -2.51 24.07 6.06
N GLY A 283 -3.24 24.62 5.09
CA GLY A 283 -2.73 25.62 4.14
C GLY A 283 -1.70 25.06 3.16
N LEU A 284 -1.72 23.76 2.88
CA LEU A 284 -0.71 23.06 2.08
C LEU A 284 -1.08 23.07 0.60
N LYS A 285 -0.11 23.33 -0.28
CA LYS A 285 -0.31 23.42 -1.74
C LYS A 285 0.52 22.44 -2.56
N ASN A 286 1.37 21.66 -1.90
CA ASN A 286 2.27 20.71 -2.55
C ASN A 286 1.88 19.29 -2.13
N VAL A 287 1.82 18.38 -3.09
CA VAL A 287 1.60 16.95 -2.91
C VAL A 287 2.84 16.21 -3.37
N VAL A 288 3.37 15.35 -2.51
CA VAL A 288 4.48 14.45 -2.83
C VAL A 288 3.94 13.03 -2.76
N SER A 289 4.01 12.29 -3.86
CA SER A 289 3.43 10.94 -3.97
C SER A 289 4.50 9.86 -4.10
N VAL A 290 4.22 8.70 -3.53
CA VAL A 290 4.98 7.48 -3.69
C VAL A 290 4.06 6.27 -3.82
N GLY A 291 4.64 5.14 -4.21
CA GLY A 291 3.94 3.88 -4.37
C GLY A 291 3.53 3.62 -5.81
N ILE A 292 2.66 2.61 -5.98
CA ILE A 292 2.27 2.11 -7.30
C ILE A 292 1.10 2.89 -7.91
N GLY A 293 0.44 3.75 -7.12
CA GLY A 293 -0.73 4.53 -7.53
C GLY A 293 -0.46 6.00 -7.82
N ASP A 294 0.77 6.38 -8.15
CA ASP A 294 1.13 7.79 -8.43
C ASP A 294 0.17 8.49 -9.41
N PHE A 295 -0.37 7.77 -10.39
CA PHE A 295 -1.32 8.32 -11.35
C PHE A 295 -2.63 8.79 -10.72
N ILE A 296 -3.10 8.14 -9.63
CA ILE A 296 -4.30 8.55 -8.87
C ILE A 296 -3.99 9.86 -8.12
N ALA A 297 -2.81 9.94 -7.49
CA ALA A 297 -2.38 11.13 -6.77
C ALA A 297 -2.15 12.32 -7.71
N GLU A 298 -1.59 12.08 -8.89
CA GLU A 298 -1.39 13.08 -9.93
C GLU A 298 -2.73 13.67 -10.38
N GLU A 299 -3.68 12.82 -10.77
CA GLU A 299 -5.01 13.23 -11.23
C GLU A 299 -5.78 13.98 -10.15
N SER A 300 -5.74 13.50 -8.91
CA SER A 300 -6.38 14.16 -7.77
C SER A 300 -5.76 15.53 -7.46
N SER A 301 -4.44 15.66 -7.61
CA SER A 301 -3.73 16.92 -7.39
C SER A 301 -4.05 17.95 -8.47
N GLN A 302 -4.13 17.50 -9.74
CA GLN A 302 -4.51 18.34 -10.88
C GLN A 302 -5.93 18.89 -10.72
N ALA A 303 -6.88 18.07 -10.30
CA ALA A 303 -8.27 18.49 -10.06
C ALA A 303 -8.38 19.65 -9.04
N LEU A 304 -7.48 19.69 -8.06
CA LEU A 304 -7.44 20.71 -7.01
C LEU A 304 -6.45 21.86 -7.28
N ASN A 305 -5.78 21.87 -8.45
CA ASN A 305 -4.69 22.80 -8.76
C ASN A 305 -3.57 22.81 -7.69
N LEU A 306 -3.23 21.64 -7.15
CA LEU A 306 -2.11 21.45 -6.23
C LEU A 306 -0.83 21.13 -7.02
N ASN A 307 0.32 21.61 -6.53
CA ASN A 307 1.61 21.23 -7.11
C ASN A 307 1.87 19.76 -6.82
N PHE A 308 2.24 18.97 -7.82
CA PHE A 308 2.45 17.54 -7.70
C PHE A 308 3.91 17.14 -7.99
N LEU A 309 4.47 16.29 -7.13
CA LEU A 309 5.77 15.65 -7.33
C LEU A 309 5.64 14.15 -7.10
N SER A 310 5.91 13.36 -8.14
CA SER A 310 6.03 11.90 -8.04
C SER A 310 7.45 11.51 -7.62
N LEU A 311 7.59 10.81 -6.51
CA LEU A 311 8.87 10.23 -6.10
C LEU A 311 9.29 9.05 -6.97
N SER A 312 8.37 8.41 -7.68
CA SER A 312 8.74 7.45 -8.74
C SER A 312 9.54 8.11 -9.86
N SER A 313 9.35 9.41 -10.11
CA SER A 313 10.16 10.17 -11.08
C SER A 313 11.56 10.55 -10.55
N VAL A 314 11.72 10.62 -9.23
CA VAL A 314 12.97 10.98 -8.55
C VAL A 314 13.83 9.74 -8.26
N TYR A 315 13.24 8.74 -7.62
CA TYR A 315 13.91 7.53 -7.13
C TYR A 315 13.71 6.31 -8.04
N GLY A 316 12.82 6.40 -9.03
CA GLY A 316 12.45 5.29 -9.88
C GLY A 316 11.31 4.45 -9.30
N LYS A 317 10.53 3.82 -10.19
CA LYS A 317 9.33 3.04 -9.83
C LYS A 317 9.59 1.88 -8.88
N ARG A 318 10.73 1.19 -9.04
CA ARG A 318 11.08 0.03 -8.19
C ARG A 318 11.28 0.41 -6.73
N LEU A 319 11.98 1.51 -6.48
CA LEU A 319 12.24 2.01 -5.13
C LEU A 319 10.95 2.57 -4.52
N SER A 320 10.19 3.35 -5.31
CA SER A 320 8.88 3.87 -4.91
C SER A 320 7.92 2.77 -4.43
N ALA A 321 7.89 1.61 -5.08
CA ALA A 321 7.04 0.48 -4.67
C ALA A 321 7.42 -0.12 -3.28
N VAL A 322 8.66 0.06 -2.85
CA VAL A 322 9.20 -0.44 -1.56
C VAL A 322 9.59 0.68 -0.60
N PHE A 323 9.04 1.88 -0.81
CA PHE A 323 9.49 3.10 -0.14
C PHE A 323 9.56 3.04 1.39
N PRO A 324 8.59 2.44 2.13
CA PRO A 324 8.71 2.32 3.59
C PRO A 324 9.97 1.58 4.04
N ALA A 325 10.34 0.50 3.35
CA ALA A 325 11.57 -0.25 3.64
C ALA A 325 12.81 0.60 3.34
N TYR A 326 12.81 1.36 2.24
CA TYR A 326 13.90 2.27 1.90
C TYR A 326 14.04 3.40 2.93
N ALA A 327 12.94 4.02 3.33
CA ALA A 327 12.92 5.07 4.34
C ALA A 327 13.49 4.58 5.68
N VAL A 328 13.14 3.35 6.10
CA VAL A 328 13.74 2.72 7.28
C VAL A 328 15.26 2.58 7.15
N ALA A 329 15.73 2.09 6.00
CA ALA A 329 17.16 1.92 5.77
C ALA A 329 17.91 3.26 5.82
N LYS A 330 17.36 4.31 5.20
CA LYS A 330 17.96 5.66 5.20
C LYS A 330 17.98 6.29 6.58
N LEU A 331 16.85 6.28 7.29
CA LEU A 331 16.73 6.90 8.62
C LEU A 331 17.60 6.23 9.69
N LEU A 332 18.02 4.98 9.45
CA LEU A 332 18.92 4.26 10.36
C LEU A 332 20.41 4.45 9.98
N ASP A 333 20.69 4.93 8.78
CA ASP A 333 22.05 5.23 8.26
C ASP A 333 22.52 6.65 8.63
N ASP A 334 21.55 7.53 8.92
CA ASP A 334 21.74 8.92 9.38
C ASP A 334 22.09 9.01 10.89
#